data_AF-A0A4Z1JM92-F1
#
_entry.id   AF-A0A4Z1JM92-F1
#
_cell.length_a   1.000
_cell.length_b   1.000
_cell.length_c   1.000
_cell.angle_alpha   90.00
_cell.angle_beta   90.00
_cell.angle_gamma   90.00
#
_symmetry.space_group_name_H-M   'P 1'
#
loop_
_entity.id
_entity.type
_entity.pdbx_description
1 polymer ?
#
loop_
_entity_poly.entity_id
_entity_poly.type
_entity_poly.pdbx_seq_one_letter_code
_entity_poly.pdbx_strand_id
1 'polypeptide(L)'
;MASLTDDPRVVRLDRFFHDVINGRRALSSVRDGRTFIEAICSQKDPATTAYKLLSGPSGLDAIQASMRFDTTPSFLNETSLLLLQYLQSPPLKAINSGLSLSELITAIAEPPFFWDGFMKAFKTGQLNEQASHAFAWLLLELINRPGKSPTTYILVARSPGILDAILTSANGDCRNMGQKIKHTLSLDASDLDKDLDSGPGGRHNNDHANHRNISIMPTADELLSKERPFLRTPDTYLKNADPTRLGIHIDNQFRLLREDMLGEIRDEAQKLQGLRSGYH
;
A
#
# COMPACT_ATOMS: atom_id res chain seq x y z
N MET A 1 -13.76 32.19 12.33
CA MET A 1 -13.39 30.91 11.69
C MET A 1 -12.00 31.10 11.09
N ALA A 2 -10.95 30.70 11.81
CA ALA A 2 -9.59 30.79 11.30
C ALA A 2 -9.44 29.80 10.15
N SER A 3 -9.02 30.30 9.00
CA SER A 3 -8.61 29.46 7.87
C SER A 3 -7.48 28.55 8.35
N LEU A 4 -7.53 27.25 8.03
CA LEU A 4 -6.47 26.27 8.26
C LEU A 4 -5.12 26.63 7.59
N THR A 5 -5.02 27.80 6.94
CA THR A 5 -3.80 28.38 6.36
C THR A 5 -2.97 29.22 7.33
N ASP A 6 -3.48 29.53 8.53
CA ASP A 6 -2.80 30.43 9.49
C ASP A 6 -2.07 29.71 10.64
N ASP A 7 -1.94 28.37 10.63
CA ASP A 7 -1.15 27.69 11.66
C ASP A 7 0.36 28.02 11.46
N PRO A 8 1.00 28.74 12.40
CA PRO A 8 2.40 29.13 12.28
C PRO A 8 3.35 27.92 12.19
N ARG A 9 2.93 26.75 12.70
CA ARG A 9 3.69 25.50 12.56
C ARG A 9 3.66 25.00 11.12
N VAL A 10 2.52 25.02 10.46
CA VAL A 10 2.37 24.55 9.07
C VAL A 10 3.17 25.45 8.12
N VAL A 11 3.12 26.77 8.30
CA VAL A 11 3.91 27.72 7.50
C VAL A 11 5.43 27.48 7.65
N ARG A 12 5.89 27.17 8.87
CA ARG A 12 7.30 26.83 9.12
C ARG A 12 7.71 25.51 8.47
N LEU A 13 6.86 24.49 8.54
CA LEU A 13 7.10 23.21 7.90
C LEU A 13 7.13 23.34 6.38
N ASP A 14 6.21 24.12 5.80
CA ASP A 14 6.18 24.37 4.35
C ASP A 14 7.47 25.07 3.88
N ARG A 15 7.93 26.10 4.61
CA ARG A 15 9.22 26.73 4.31
C ARG A 15 10.37 25.74 4.40
N PHE A 16 10.42 24.95 5.48
CA PHE A 16 11.46 23.95 5.68
C PHE A 16 11.48 22.92 4.54
N PHE A 17 10.32 22.43 4.11
CA PHE A 17 10.19 21.53 2.96
C PHE A 17 10.80 22.15 1.70
N HIS A 18 10.41 23.37 1.34
CA HIS A 18 10.92 24.05 0.16
C HIS A 18 12.40 24.44 0.26
N ASP A 19 12.94 24.66 1.46
CA ASP A 19 14.38 24.91 1.64
C ASP A 19 15.20 23.65 1.42
N VAL A 20 14.72 22.50 1.90
CA VAL A 20 15.41 21.21 1.76
C VAL A 20 15.37 20.69 0.32
N ILE A 21 14.19 20.62 -0.31
CA ILE A 21 14.08 20.04 -1.66
C ILE A 21 14.88 20.82 -2.72
N ASN A 22 15.04 22.14 -2.51
CA ASN A 22 15.80 23.02 -3.39
C ASN A 22 17.30 23.12 -3.02
N GLY A 23 17.77 22.33 -2.05
CA GLY A 23 19.18 22.30 -1.64
C GLY A 23 19.65 23.53 -0.85
N ARG A 24 18.74 24.41 -0.41
CA ARG A 24 19.08 25.61 0.39
C ARG A 24 19.39 25.25 1.85
N ARG A 25 18.92 24.09 2.32
CA ARG A 25 19.19 23.55 3.65
C ARG A 25 19.55 22.06 3.57
N ALA A 26 20.71 21.71 4.11
CA ALA A 26 21.12 20.31 4.27
C ALA A 26 20.52 19.70 5.55
N LEU A 27 20.19 18.40 5.51
CA LEU A 27 19.81 17.63 6.68
C LEU A 27 21.06 17.07 7.35
N SER A 28 21.26 17.33 8.65
CA SER A 28 22.50 16.95 9.35
C SER A 28 22.27 16.20 10.66
N SER A 29 21.01 16.06 11.09
CA SER A 29 20.66 15.49 12.38
C SER A 29 19.37 14.68 12.32
N VAL A 30 19.18 13.79 13.30
CA VAL A 30 17.92 13.04 13.52
C VAL A 30 16.72 13.99 13.57
N ARG A 31 16.88 15.15 14.25
CA ARG A 31 15.82 16.14 14.38
C ARG A 31 15.46 16.76 13.02
N ASP A 32 16.44 17.09 12.20
CA ASP A 32 16.18 17.63 10.85
C ASP A 32 15.44 16.59 9.99
N GLY A 33 15.85 15.32 10.03
CA GLY A 33 15.18 14.24 9.30
C GLY A 33 13.72 14.04 9.72
N ARG A 34 13.45 14.00 11.03
CA ARG A 34 12.06 13.92 11.54
C ARG A 34 11.23 15.14 11.13
N THR A 35 11.80 16.34 11.22
CA THR A 35 11.13 17.59 10.81
C THR A 35 10.84 17.60 9.30
N PHE A 36 11.74 17.05 8.48
CA PHE A 36 11.51 16.95 7.04
C PHE A 36 10.35 16.02 6.72
N ILE A 37 10.28 14.85 7.38
CA ILE A 37 9.16 13.92 7.22
C ILE A 37 7.84 14.56 7.65
N GLU A 38 7.82 15.24 8.80
CA GLU A 38 6.65 16.01 9.23
C GLU A 38 6.25 17.07 8.19
N ALA A 39 7.23 17.72 7.57
CA ALA A 39 6.99 18.73 6.55
C ALA A 39 6.38 18.13 5.28
N ILE A 40 6.85 16.95 4.84
CA ILE A 40 6.23 16.19 3.74
C ILE A 40 4.78 15.86 4.08
N CYS A 41 4.53 15.27 5.25
CA CYS A 41 3.20 14.82 5.65
C CYS A 41 2.22 15.99 5.91
N SER A 42 2.72 17.21 6.08
CA SER A 42 1.90 18.41 6.22
C SER A 42 1.38 18.99 4.89
N GLN A 43 1.92 18.51 3.74
CA GLN A 43 1.48 18.94 2.43
C GLN A 43 0.09 18.35 2.11
N LYS A 44 -0.80 19.17 1.54
CA LYS A 44 -2.21 18.78 1.31
C LYS A 44 -2.41 17.87 0.11
N ASP A 45 -1.57 18.03 -0.91
CA ASP A 45 -1.66 17.26 -2.16
C ASP A 45 -0.45 16.32 -2.31
N PRO A 46 -0.62 15.02 -2.04
CA PRO A 46 0.43 14.02 -2.21
C PRO A 46 1.00 13.97 -3.62
N ALA A 47 0.18 14.15 -4.66
CA ALA A 47 0.62 14.07 -6.05
C ALA A 47 1.61 15.19 -6.40
N THR A 48 1.24 16.44 -6.09
CA THR A 48 2.13 17.59 -6.25
C THR A 48 3.38 17.48 -5.37
N THR A 49 3.23 16.94 -4.15
CA THR A 49 4.36 16.73 -3.22
C THR A 49 5.36 15.73 -3.78
N ALA A 50 4.89 14.60 -4.31
CA ALA A 50 5.72 13.60 -4.96
C ALA A 50 6.45 14.19 -6.17
N TYR A 51 5.74 14.94 -7.02
CA TYR A 51 6.38 15.63 -8.14
C TYR A 51 7.53 16.54 -7.68
N LYS A 52 7.30 17.39 -6.67
CA LYS A 52 8.31 18.29 -6.11
C LYS A 52 9.52 17.55 -5.50
N LEU A 53 9.27 16.41 -4.84
CA LEU A 53 10.33 15.58 -4.27
C LEU A 53 11.19 14.92 -5.34
N LEU A 54 10.57 14.46 -6.44
CA LEU A 54 11.26 13.81 -7.55
C LEU A 54 11.97 14.80 -8.48
N SER A 55 11.38 15.97 -8.72
CA SER A 55 11.97 16.99 -9.59
C SER A 55 12.99 17.88 -8.87
N GLY A 56 12.93 17.94 -7.53
CA GLY A 56 13.80 18.79 -6.72
C GLY A 56 15.24 18.25 -6.64
N PRO A 57 16.26 19.11 -6.68
CA PRO A 57 17.67 18.69 -6.73
C PRO A 57 18.13 17.88 -5.51
N SER A 58 17.44 17.98 -4.37
CA SER A 58 17.81 17.28 -3.13
C SER A 58 16.66 16.50 -2.50
N GLY A 59 15.53 16.34 -3.20
CA GLY A 59 14.32 15.73 -2.61
C GLY A 59 14.49 14.26 -2.24
N LEU A 60 14.93 13.42 -3.19
CA LEU A 60 15.19 11.99 -2.95
C LEU A 60 16.32 11.76 -1.94
N ASP A 61 17.41 12.53 -2.05
CA ASP A 61 18.54 12.45 -1.13
C ASP A 61 18.13 12.83 0.31
N ALA A 62 17.25 13.82 0.45
CA ALA A 62 16.72 14.23 1.75
C ALA A 62 15.81 13.16 2.37
N ILE A 63 14.98 12.47 1.57
CA ILE A 63 14.21 11.29 2.03
C ILE A 63 15.18 10.22 2.52
N GLN A 64 16.14 9.84 1.69
CA GLN A 64 17.16 8.85 2.03
C GLN A 64 17.89 9.19 3.33
N ALA A 65 18.37 10.43 3.47
CA ALA A 65 19.06 10.87 4.68
C ALA A 65 18.15 10.77 5.91
N SER A 66 16.89 11.21 5.79
CA SER A 66 15.90 11.16 6.88
C SER A 66 15.66 9.73 7.37
N MET A 67 15.57 8.77 6.45
CA MET A 67 15.35 7.36 6.78
C MET A 67 16.58 6.67 7.38
N ARG A 68 17.79 7.22 7.17
CA ARG A 68 19.06 6.66 7.71
C ARG A 68 19.40 7.17 9.10
N PHE A 69 18.92 8.35 9.49
CA PHE A 69 19.32 8.95 10.77
C PHE A 69 18.82 8.17 11.98
N ASP A 70 17.70 7.46 11.87
CA ASP A 70 17.06 6.79 13.00
C ASP A 70 16.37 5.49 12.55
N THR A 71 16.74 4.38 13.17
CA THR A 71 16.14 3.06 12.96
C THR A 71 15.61 2.47 14.27
N THR A 72 15.42 3.32 15.29
CA THR A 72 14.88 2.91 16.58
C THR A 72 13.40 2.55 16.48
N PRO A 73 12.88 1.66 17.34
CA PRO A 73 11.46 1.34 17.37
C PRO A 73 10.56 2.57 17.52
N SER A 74 11.00 3.63 18.21
CA SER A 74 10.24 4.88 18.33
C SER A 74 10.00 5.53 16.97
N PHE A 75 11.05 5.65 16.15
CA PHE A 75 10.95 6.22 14.82
C PHE A 75 10.13 5.33 13.88
N LEU A 76 10.37 4.02 13.94
CA LEU A 76 9.68 3.02 13.11
C LEU A 76 8.16 3.02 13.32
N ASN A 77 7.72 3.22 14.57
CA ASN A 77 6.32 3.21 14.96
C ASN A 77 5.62 4.58 14.90
N GLU A 78 6.37 5.66 14.68
CA GLU A 78 5.83 7.03 14.68
C GLU A 78 6.19 7.76 13.39
N THR A 79 7.38 8.35 13.31
CA THR A 79 7.72 9.27 12.22
C THR A 79 7.77 8.58 10.86
N SER A 80 8.40 7.42 10.72
CA SER A 80 8.39 6.71 9.44
C SER A 80 7.00 6.17 9.09
N LEU A 81 6.22 5.77 10.10
CA LEU A 81 4.85 5.31 9.90
C LEU A 81 4.00 6.41 9.27
N LEU A 82 4.12 7.66 9.75
CA LEU A 82 3.43 8.82 9.15
C LEU A 82 3.78 8.97 7.66
N LEU A 83 5.06 8.84 7.30
CA LEU A 83 5.49 8.91 5.90
C LEU A 83 4.91 7.77 5.06
N LEU A 84 4.99 6.53 5.55
CA LEU A 84 4.49 5.36 4.82
C LEU A 84 2.97 5.43 4.63
N GLN A 85 2.23 5.93 5.63
CA GLN A 85 0.78 6.16 5.51
C GLN A 85 0.48 7.29 4.52
N TYR A 86 1.27 8.36 4.51
CA TYR A 86 1.14 9.44 3.53
C TYR A 86 1.33 8.93 2.09
N LEU A 87 2.30 8.04 1.88
CA LEU A 87 2.59 7.45 0.57
C LEU A 87 1.56 6.40 0.10
N GLN A 88 0.70 5.90 0.98
CA GLN A 88 -0.41 5.02 0.63
C GLN A 88 -1.59 5.76 -0.04
N SER A 89 -1.49 7.08 -0.22
CA SER A 89 -2.53 7.89 -0.84
C SER A 89 -2.85 7.42 -2.28
N PRO A 90 -4.13 7.11 -2.62
CA PRO A 90 -4.50 6.56 -3.93
C PRO A 90 -4.02 7.35 -5.16
N PRO A 91 -4.01 8.69 -5.16
CA PRO A 91 -3.46 9.47 -6.27
C PRO A 91 -2.02 9.09 -6.63
N LEU A 92 -1.18 8.70 -5.66
CA LEU A 92 0.22 8.36 -5.92
C LEU A 92 0.39 7.08 -6.74
N LYS A 93 -0.51 6.11 -6.57
CA LYS A 93 -0.51 4.89 -7.38
C LYS A 93 -0.94 5.14 -8.82
N ALA A 94 -1.79 6.14 -9.06
CA ALA A 94 -2.26 6.48 -10.39
C ALA A 94 -1.23 7.26 -11.23
N ILE A 95 -0.28 7.95 -10.60
CA ILE A 95 0.72 8.77 -11.30
C ILE A 95 1.71 7.86 -12.03
N ASN A 96 1.79 8.02 -13.35
CA ASN A 96 2.74 7.31 -14.21
C ASN A 96 2.75 5.79 -13.95
N SER A 97 1.56 5.19 -13.79
CA SER A 97 1.38 3.77 -13.46
C SER A 97 2.17 3.31 -12.23
N GLY A 98 2.29 4.17 -11.22
CA GLY A 98 2.97 3.87 -9.96
C GLY A 98 4.50 4.07 -9.98
N LEU A 99 5.09 4.50 -11.10
CA LEU A 99 6.54 4.71 -11.19
C LEU A 99 7.05 5.78 -10.21
N SER A 100 6.31 6.88 -10.04
CA SER A 100 6.68 7.93 -9.07
C SER A 100 6.69 7.42 -7.63
N LEU A 101 5.72 6.56 -7.27
CA LEU A 101 5.68 5.92 -5.97
C LEU A 101 6.86 4.93 -5.81
N SER A 102 7.16 4.14 -6.85
CA SER A 102 8.28 3.22 -6.87
C SER A 102 9.62 3.93 -6.61
N GLU A 103 9.87 5.10 -7.21
CA GLU A 103 11.08 5.89 -6.98
C GLU A 103 11.19 6.39 -5.53
N LEU A 104 10.10 6.91 -4.95
CA LEU A 104 10.07 7.34 -3.55
C LEU A 104 10.29 6.18 -2.58
N ILE A 105 9.64 5.04 -2.82
CA ILE A 105 9.82 3.82 -2.01
C ILE A 105 11.25 3.29 -2.14
N THR A 106 11.85 3.39 -3.33
CA THR A 106 13.26 3.04 -3.53
C THR A 106 14.16 3.93 -2.68
N ALA A 107 13.91 5.24 -2.65
CA ALA A 107 14.65 6.16 -1.80
C ALA A 107 14.45 5.90 -0.30
N ILE A 108 13.31 5.33 0.11
CA ILE A 108 13.11 4.91 1.51
C ILE A 108 13.91 3.63 1.83
N ALA A 109 13.90 2.66 0.92
CA ALA A 109 14.50 1.35 1.14
C ALA A 109 16.01 1.29 0.87
N GLU A 110 16.54 2.18 0.02
CA GLU A 110 17.94 2.14 -0.42
C GLU A 110 18.73 3.36 0.02
N PRO A 111 19.94 3.19 0.59
CA PRO A 111 20.55 1.98 1.14
C PRO A 111 19.74 1.37 2.30
N PRO A 112 19.91 0.07 2.58
CA PRO A 112 18.99 -0.73 3.41
C PRO A 112 19.05 -0.48 4.91
N PHE A 113 19.55 0.67 5.39
CA PHE A 113 19.56 0.98 6.83
C PHE A 113 18.16 0.96 7.45
N PHE A 114 17.23 1.66 6.82
CA PHE A 114 15.83 1.69 7.27
C PHE A 114 15.17 0.33 7.10
N TRP A 115 15.30 -0.29 5.92
CA TRP A 115 14.68 -1.57 5.61
C TRP A 115 15.14 -2.69 6.57
N ASP A 116 16.44 -2.80 6.83
CA ASP A 116 16.99 -3.81 7.74
C ASP A 116 16.52 -3.57 9.18
N GLY A 117 16.49 -2.30 9.61
CA GLY A 117 15.92 -1.90 10.90
C GLY A 117 14.44 -2.28 11.03
N PHE A 118 13.65 -2.00 9.99
CA PHE A 118 12.22 -2.26 9.96
C PHE A 118 11.91 -3.76 9.93
N MET A 119 12.65 -4.53 9.14
CA MET A 119 12.56 -5.99 9.11
C MET A 119 12.95 -6.62 10.46
N LYS A 120 14.02 -6.14 11.09
CA LYS A 120 14.43 -6.62 12.43
C LYS A 120 13.36 -6.31 13.47
N ALA A 121 12.81 -5.10 13.47
CA ALA A 121 11.74 -4.71 14.38
C ALA A 121 10.47 -5.56 14.17
N PHE A 122 10.10 -5.85 12.91
CA PHE A 122 8.98 -6.75 12.60
C PHE A 122 9.22 -8.16 13.15
N LYS A 123 10.38 -8.76 12.85
CA LYS A 123 10.74 -10.12 13.31
C LYS A 123 10.78 -10.25 14.84
N THR A 124 11.12 -9.17 15.53
CA THR A 124 11.24 -9.13 16.99
C THR A 124 9.96 -8.66 17.70
N GLY A 125 8.88 -8.40 16.96
CA GLY A 125 7.60 -7.96 17.54
C GLY A 125 7.63 -6.55 18.14
N GLN A 126 8.55 -5.70 17.67
CA GLN A 126 8.70 -4.31 18.15
C GLN A 126 7.84 -3.31 17.38
N LEU A 127 7.14 -3.75 16.33
CA LEU A 127 6.21 -2.91 15.58
C LEU A 127 4.81 -3.01 16.16
N ASN A 128 4.14 -1.87 16.28
CA ASN A 128 2.72 -1.81 16.56
C ASN A 128 1.89 -2.30 15.36
N GLU A 129 0.58 -2.41 15.53
CA GLU A 129 -0.30 -2.95 14.48
C GLU A 129 -0.27 -2.14 13.18
N GLN A 130 -0.22 -0.81 13.28
CA GLN A 130 -0.21 0.08 12.12
C GLN A 130 1.14 0.03 11.39
N ALA A 131 2.25 -0.03 12.13
CA ALA A 131 3.59 -0.20 11.60
C ALA A 131 3.78 -1.57 10.96
N SER A 132 3.18 -2.62 11.52
CA SER A 132 3.17 -3.96 10.91
C SER A 132 2.40 -3.99 9.59
N HIS A 133 1.25 -3.31 9.52
CA HIS A 133 0.53 -3.12 8.25
C HIS A 133 1.36 -2.32 7.24
N ALA A 134 2.00 -1.22 7.66
CA ALA A 134 2.85 -0.41 6.80
C ALA A 134 4.10 -1.18 6.31
N PHE A 135 4.65 -2.08 7.13
CA PHE A 135 5.71 -3.01 6.74
C PHE A 135 5.23 -3.95 5.63
N ALA A 136 4.07 -4.59 5.80
CA ALA A 136 3.50 -5.48 4.79
C ALA A 136 3.21 -4.72 3.48
N TRP A 137 2.69 -3.49 3.57
CA TRP A 137 2.46 -2.64 2.41
C TRP A 137 3.77 -2.32 1.68
N LEU A 138 4.79 -1.85 2.42
CA LEU A 138 6.10 -1.53 1.84
C LEU A 138 6.73 -2.74 1.16
N LEU A 139 6.65 -3.92 1.79
CA LEU A 139 7.13 -5.18 1.21
C LEU A 139 6.42 -5.50 -0.11
N LEU A 140 5.09 -5.37 -0.16
CA LEU A 140 4.32 -5.60 -1.39
C LEU A 140 4.74 -4.63 -2.50
N GLU A 141 4.84 -3.34 -2.20
CA GLU A 141 5.27 -2.34 -3.19
C GLU A 141 6.68 -2.63 -3.70
N LEU A 142 7.62 -3.03 -2.82
CA LEU A 142 8.98 -3.40 -3.19
C LEU A 142 9.06 -4.66 -4.07
N ILE A 143 8.14 -5.61 -3.88
CA ILE A 143 8.01 -6.81 -4.74
C ILE A 143 7.47 -6.42 -6.12
N ASN A 144 6.47 -5.54 -6.17
CA ASN A 144 5.79 -5.12 -7.41
C ASN A 144 6.55 -4.09 -8.24
N ARG A 145 7.78 -3.72 -7.85
CA ARG A 145 8.56 -2.69 -8.56
C ARG A 145 8.86 -3.13 -9.99
N PRO A 146 8.59 -2.28 -10.99
CA PRO A 146 8.95 -2.57 -12.37
C PRO A 146 10.47 -2.49 -12.56
N GLY A 147 11.03 -3.50 -13.21
CA GLY A 147 12.44 -3.56 -13.60
C GLY A 147 13.36 -4.18 -12.53
N LYS A 148 14.08 -5.21 -12.99
CA LYS A 148 15.12 -6.06 -12.35
C LYS A 148 14.61 -7.43 -11.89
N SER A 149 15.48 -8.42 -12.15
CA SER A 149 15.50 -9.82 -11.67
C SER A 149 14.80 -10.03 -10.32
N PRO A 150 14.36 -11.27 -9.98
CA PRO A 150 13.66 -11.55 -8.72
C PRO A 150 14.29 -10.77 -7.57
N THR A 151 13.53 -9.81 -7.06
CA THR A 151 14.08 -8.80 -6.17
C THR A 151 14.48 -9.49 -4.87
N THR A 152 15.51 -9.00 -4.17
CA THR A 152 15.88 -9.50 -2.83
C THR A 152 14.66 -9.53 -1.89
N TYR A 153 13.67 -8.67 -2.13
CA TYR A 153 12.40 -8.61 -1.41
C TYR A 153 11.50 -9.84 -1.62
N ILE A 154 11.56 -10.52 -2.77
CA ILE A 154 10.89 -11.82 -2.98
C ILE A 154 11.48 -12.88 -2.04
N LEU A 155 12.81 -12.89 -1.87
CA LEU A 155 13.47 -13.81 -0.93
C LEU A 155 13.10 -13.50 0.52
N VAL A 156 12.95 -12.22 0.86
CA VAL A 156 12.46 -11.81 2.18
C VAL A 156 11.03 -12.30 2.41
N ALA A 157 10.12 -12.11 1.45
CA ALA A 157 8.74 -12.55 1.59
C ALA A 157 8.59 -14.08 1.67
N ARG A 158 9.48 -14.82 0.99
CA ARG A 158 9.58 -16.29 1.08
C ARG A 158 10.36 -16.77 2.30
N SER A 159 10.96 -15.87 3.09
CA SER A 159 11.69 -16.26 4.29
C SER A 159 10.73 -16.83 5.33
N PRO A 160 11.11 -17.92 6.03
CA PRO A 160 10.25 -18.55 7.01
C PRO A 160 9.76 -17.57 8.07
N GLY A 161 8.45 -17.62 8.38
CA GLY A 161 7.82 -16.84 9.43
C GLY A 161 7.42 -15.40 9.06
N ILE A 162 7.92 -14.82 7.95
CA ILE A 162 7.52 -13.46 7.56
C ILE A 162 6.07 -13.43 7.08
N LEU A 163 5.76 -14.18 6.01
CA LEU A 163 4.41 -14.18 5.44
C LEU A 163 3.39 -14.75 6.43
N ASP A 164 3.77 -15.78 7.20
CA ASP A 164 2.90 -16.38 8.22
C ASP A 164 2.54 -15.37 9.32
N ALA A 165 3.50 -14.55 9.78
CA ALA A 165 3.25 -13.50 10.77
C ALA A 165 2.30 -12.42 10.24
N ILE A 166 2.41 -12.05 8.95
CA ILE A 166 1.48 -11.08 8.32
C ILE A 166 0.07 -11.68 8.23
N LEU A 167 -0.04 -12.93 7.77
CA LEU A 167 -1.33 -13.63 7.58
C LEU A 167 -2.06 -13.96 8.89
N THR A 168 -1.34 -14.05 10.01
CA THR A 168 -1.89 -14.34 11.34
C THR A 168 -2.04 -13.09 12.22
N SER A 169 -1.75 -11.90 11.68
CA SER A 169 -1.90 -10.63 12.38
C SER A 169 -3.32 -10.43 12.92
N ALA A 170 -3.46 -9.78 14.07
CA ALA A 170 -4.76 -9.38 14.62
C ALA A 170 -5.48 -8.35 13.73
N ASN A 171 -4.72 -7.50 13.02
CA ASN A 171 -5.24 -6.49 12.11
C ASN A 171 -5.62 -7.10 10.76
N GLY A 172 -6.90 -6.99 10.38
CA GLY A 172 -7.43 -7.51 9.11
C GLY A 172 -6.84 -6.86 7.86
N ASP A 173 -6.50 -5.57 7.90
CA ASP A 173 -5.84 -4.90 6.78
C ASP A 173 -4.45 -5.51 6.53
N CYS A 174 -3.74 -5.86 7.62
CA CYS A 174 -2.44 -6.54 7.54
C CYS A 174 -2.58 -7.93 6.92
N ARG A 175 -3.60 -8.70 7.33
CA ARG A 175 -3.90 -10.01 6.72
C ARG A 175 -4.22 -9.89 5.23
N ASN A 176 -5.03 -8.90 4.84
CA ASN A 176 -5.34 -8.63 3.43
C ASN A 176 -4.08 -8.31 2.62
N MET A 177 -3.16 -7.50 3.17
CA MET A 177 -1.86 -7.25 2.55
C MET A 177 -1.04 -8.55 2.39
N GLY A 178 -1.08 -9.43 3.38
CA GLY A 178 -0.47 -10.76 3.30
C GLY A 178 -1.05 -11.63 2.18
N GLN A 179 -2.37 -11.58 1.95
CA GLN A 179 -3.00 -12.31 0.84
C GLN A 179 -2.53 -11.80 -0.52
N LYS A 180 -2.32 -10.49 -0.66
CA LYS A 180 -1.75 -9.91 -1.89
C LYS A 180 -0.32 -10.38 -2.11
N ILE A 181 0.52 -10.31 -1.08
CA ILE A 181 1.91 -10.81 -1.16
C ILE A 181 1.89 -12.28 -1.56
N LYS A 182 1.06 -13.11 -0.91
CA LYS A 182 0.91 -14.53 -1.24
C LYS A 182 0.49 -14.74 -2.70
N HIS A 183 -0.46 -13.95 -3.19
CA HIS A 183 -0.93 -14.00 -4.56
C HIS A 183 0.18 -13.63 -5.55
N THR A 184 0.82 -12.48 -5.37
CA THR A 184 1.95 -12.02 -6.20
C THR A 184 3.07 -13.07 -6.26
N LEU A 185 3.42 -13.69 -5.12
CA LEU A 185 4.47 -14.73 -5.08
C LEU A 185 4.10 -16.04 -5.81
N SER A 186 2.81 -16.27 -6.05
CA SER A 186 2.28 -17.45 -6.75
C SER A 186 2.16 -17.24 -8.27
N LEU A 187 2.31 -16.00 -8.74
CA LEU A 187 2.28 -15.67 -10.17
C LEU A 187 3.65 -15.92 -10.80
N ASP A 188 3.64 -16.39 -12.04
CA ASP A 188 4.85 -16.54 -12.83
C ASP A 188 5.35 -15.17 -13.30
N ALA A 189 6.66 -15.07 -13.60
CA ALA A 189 7.28 -13.81 -14.01
C ALA A 189 6.63 -13.18 -15.26
N SER A 190 5.99 -13.99 -16.13
CA SER A 190 5.23 -13.53 -17.29
C SER A 190 3.84 -12.96 -16.98
N ASP A 191 3.29 -13.27 -15.80
CA ASP A 191 1.99 -12.78 -15.36
C ASP A 191 2.09 -11.54 -14.45
N LEU A 192 3.29 -11.24 -13.94
CA LEU A 192 3.58 -10.01 -13.18
C LEU A 192 3.50 -8.73 -14.04
N ASP A 193 3.62 -8.85 -15.36
CA ASP A 193 3.55 -7.73 -16.31
C ASP A 193 2.09 -7.41 -16.72
N LYS A 194 1.12 -8.25 -16.30
CA LYS A 194 -0.31 -7.95 -16.40
C LYS A 194 -0.74 -7.21 -15.16
N ASP A 195 -1.66 -6.26 -15.32
CA ASP A 195 -2.24 -5.48 -14.23
C ASP A 195 -2.75 -6.40 -13.11
N LEU A 196 -1.95 -6.52 -12.04
CA LEU A 196 -2.17 -7.45 -10.92
C LEU A 196 -3.49 -7.19 -10.22
N ASP A 197 -3.95 -5.94 -10.22
CA ASP A 197 -5.22 -5.52 -9.64
C ASP A 197 -6.43 -5.96 -10.50
N SER A 198 -6.19 -6.34 -11.76
CA SER A 198 -7.20 -6.70 -12.75
C SER A 198 -7.52 -8.20 -12.82
N GLY A 199 -6.72 -9.06 -12.19
CA GLY A 199 -6.91 -10.52 -12.19
C GLY A 199 -7.76 -11.06 -11.03
N PRO A 200 -8.32 -12.28 -11.13
CA PRO A 200 -9.06 -12.89 -10.01
C PRO A 200 -8.11 -13.37 -8.91
N GLY A 201 -8.49 -13.14 -7.64
CA GLY A 201 -7.77 -13.63 -6.47
C GLY A 201 -6.86 -12.60 -5.79
N GLY A 202 -6.50 -12.89 -4.53
CA GLY A 202 -5.42 -12.22 -3.80
C GLY A 202 -5.81 -11.00 -2.96
N ARG A 203 -7.01 -10.43 -3.11
CA ARG A 203 -7.44 -9.22 -2.38
C ARG A 203 -7.66 -9.46 -0.88
N HIS A 204 -8.14 -10.65 -0.54
CA HIS A 204 -8.45 -11.10 0.82
C HIS A 204 -8.47 -12.63 0.89
N ASN A 205 -8.68 -13.19 2.09
CA ASN A 205 -8.54 -14.63 2.34
C ASN A 205 -9.56 -15.53 1.60
N ASN A 206 -10.66 -14.96 1.13
CA ASN A 206 -11.72 -15.62 0.38
C ASN A 206 -11.77 -15.22 -1.11
N ASP A 207 -10.76 -14.47 -1.59
CA ASP A 207 -10.65 -14.11 -3.00
C ASP A 207 -9.77 -15.15 -3.72
N HIS A 208 -10.42 -16.14 -4.33
CA HIS A 208 -9.75 -17.20 -5.07
C HIS A 208 -9.88 -17.01 -6.58
N ALA A 209 -8.86 -17.43 -7.33
CA ALA A 209 -8.90 -17.41 -8.80
C ALA A 209 -10.06 -18.25 -9.35
N ASN A 210 -10.25 -19.46 -8.79
CA ASN A 210 -11.38 -20.32 -9.10
C ASN A 210 -12.56 -20.03 -8.16
N HIS A 211 -13.69 -19.58 -8.72
CA HIS A 211 -14.89 -19.25 -7.94
C HIS A 211 -15.43 -20.41 -7.11
N ARG A 212 -15.18 -21.66 -7.51
CA ARG A 212 -15.65 -22.84 -6.76
C ARG A 212 -15.00 -22.98 -5.39
N ASN A 213 -13.86 -22.33 -5.18
CA ASN A 213 -13.15 -22.32 -3.90
C ASN A 213 -13.61 -21.17 -3.00
N ILE A 214 -14.42 -20.24 -3.52
CA ILE A 214 -14.93 -19.10 -2.74
C ILE A 214 -16.03 -19.59 -1.83
N SER A 215 -15.88 -19.33 -0.53
CA SER A 215 -16.89 -19.65 0.48
C SER A 215 -18.12 -18.79 0.26
N ILE A 216 -19.32 -19.40 0.33
CA ILE A 216 -20.59 -18.69 0.16
C ILE A 216 -20.73 -17.59 1.21
N MET A 217 -20.52 -17.89 2.48
CA MET A 217 -20.52 -16.86 3.53
C MET A 217 -19.27 -15.97 3.44
N PRO A 218 -19.41 -14.65 3.56
CA PRO A 218 -18.27 -13.76 3.54
C PRO A 218 -17.43 -13.87 4.80
N THR A 219 -16.13 -13.61 4.66
CA THR A 219 -15.21 -13.56 5.79
C THR A 219 -15.12 -12.14 6.34
N ALA A 220 -14.63 -11.99 7.58
CA ALA A 220 -14.36 -10.66 8.13
C ALA A 220 -13.35 -9.88 7.28
N ASP A 221 -12.32 -10.55 6.76
CA ASP A 221 -11.28 -9.95 5.92
C ASP A 221 -11.84 -9.44 4.57
N GLU A 222 -12.82 -10.14 4.00
CA GLU A 222 -13.55 -9.73 2.78
C GLU A 222 -14.46 -8.52 3.03
N LEU A 223 -15.13 -8.48 4.19
CA LEU A 223 -15.96 -7.32 4.58
C LEU A 223 -15.11 -6.08 4.88
N LEU A 224 -13.88 -6.26 5.37
CA LEU A 224 -12.93 -5.18 5.63
C LEU A 224 -12.27 -4.65 4.34
N SER A 225 -12.15 -5.49 3.31
CA SER A 225 -11.52 -5.09 2.05
C SER A 225 -12.30 -3.98 1.36
N LYS A 226 -11.59 -2.92 0.95
CA LYS A 226 -12.12 -1.76 0.21
C LYS A 226 -11.81 -1.82 -1.28
N GLU A 227 -11.20 -2.91 -1.73
CA GLU A 227 -10.84 -3.08 -3.12
C GLU A 227 -12.02 -3.44 -3.98
N ARG A 228 -11.93 -3.07 -5.25
CA ARG A 228 -12.96 -3.43 -6.21
C ARG A 228 -12.94 -4.94 -6.43
N PRO A 229 -14.12 -5.60 -6.39
CA PRO A 229 -14.22 -7.01 -6.70
C PRO A 229 -13.78 -7.26 -8.14
N PHE A 230 -13.21 -8.44 -8.39
CA PHE A 230 -12.96 -8.87 -9.76
C PHE A 230 -14.27 -9.22 -10.46
N LEU A 231 -14.68 -8.37 -11.39
CA LEU A 231 -15.83 -8.59 -12.27
C LEU A 231 -15.38 -8.51 -13.72
N ARG A 232 -15.81 -9.45 -14.55
CA ARG A 232 -15.45 -9.46 -15.97
C ARG A 232 -16.36 -8.53 -16.75
N THR A 233 -15.75 -7.73 -17.62
CA THR A 233 -16.46 -6.80 -18.50
C THR A 233 -17.05 -7.51 -19.73
N PRO A 234 -18.04 -6.91 -20.42
CA PRO A 234 -18.60 -7.44 -21.66
C PRO A 234 -17.57 -7.80 -22.73
N ASP A 235 -16.46 -7.04 -22.81
CA ASP A 235 -15.35 -7.31 -23.73
C ASP A 235 -14.76 -8.71 -23.59
N THR A 236 -14.83 -9.28 -22.38
CA THR A 236 -14.36 -10.64 -22.11
C THR A 236 -15.15 -11.69 -22.89
N TYR A 237 -16.43 -11.42 -23.17
CA TYR A 237 -17.30 -12.32 -23.94
C TYR A 237 -17.18 -12.10 -25.45
N LEU A 238 -16.82 -10.89 -25.87
CA LEU A 238 -16.62 -10.55 -27.28
C LEU A 238 -15.32 -11.11 -27.85
N LYS A 239 -14.27 -11.22 -27.02
CA LYS A 239 -12.94 -11.70 -27.44
C LYS A 239 -12.80 -13.23 -27.43
N ASN A 240 -13.63 -13.95 -26.67
CA ASN A 240 -13.49 -15.38 -26.45
C ASN A 240 -14.60 -16.18 -27.18
N ALA A 241 -14.33 -16.62 -28.41
CA ALA A 241 -15.18 -17.56 -29.16
C ALA A 241 -14.93 -19.03 -28.76
N ASP A 242 -14.62 -19.28 -27.49
CA ASP A 242 -13.98 -20.51 -27.00
C ASP A 242 -14.94 -21.37 -26.13
N PRO A 243 -14.86 -22.72 -26.15
CA PRO A 243 -15.56 -23.63 -25.23
C PRO A 243 -15.52 -23.26 -23.73
N THR A 244 -14.53 -22.49 -23.28
CA THR A 244 -14.43 -22.00 -21.89
C THR A 244 -15.49 -20.95 -21.52
N ARG A 245 -16.21 -20.39 -22.51
CA ARG A 245 -17.19 -19.31 -22.33
C ARG A 245 -18.27 -19.61 -21.29
N LEU A 246 -18.75 -20.86 -21.22
CA LEU A 246 -19.74 -21.24 -20.20
C LEU A 246 -19.16 -21.16 -18.80
N GLY A 247 -17.94 -21.66 -18.59
CA GLY A 247 -17.25 -21.59 -17.30
C GLY A 247 -16.98 -20.16 -16.87
N ILE A 248 -16.56 -19.30 -17.81
CA ILE A 248 -16.36 -17.86 -17.59
C ILE A 248 -17.68 -17.18 -17.22
N HIS A 249 -18.77 -17.51 -17.92
CA HIS A 249 -20.08 -16.95 -17.65
C HIS A 249 -20.57 -17.32 -16.24
N ILE A 250 -20.46 -18.61 -15.86
CA ILE A 250 -20.86 -19.09 -14.52
C ILE A 250 -20.04 -18.41 -13.43
N ASP A 251 -18.71 -18.32 -13.60
CA ASP A 251 -17.83 -17.63 -12.67
C ASP A 251 -18.26 -16.16 -12.49
N ASN A 252 -18.52 -15.45 -13.59
CA ASN A 252 -18.96 -14.06 -13.52
C ASN A 252 -20.34 -13.89 -12.86
N GLN A 253 -21.31 -14.77 -13.16
CA GLN A 253 -22.63 -14.74 -12.54
C GLN A 253 -22.54 -15.00 -11.03
N PHE A 254 -21.70 -15.95 -10.61
CA PHE A 254 -21.44 -16.21 -9.19
C PHE A 254 -20.89 -14.96 -8.49
N ARG A 255 -19.90 -14.29 -9.08
CA ARG A 255 -19.28 -13.08 -8.50
C ARG A 255 -20.22 -11.88 -8.47
N LEU A 256 -21.06 -11.71 -9.49
CA LEU A 256 -22.08 -10.65 -9.52
C LEU A 256 -23.10 -10.85 -8.39
N LEU A 257 -23.69 -12.04 -8.29
CA LEU A 257 -24.66 -12.35 -7.22
C LEU A 257 -24.04 -12.21 -5.84
N ARG A 258 -22.76 -12.58 -5.70
CA ARG A 258 -22.00 -12.40 -4.46
C ARG A 258 -21.82 -10.92 -4.12
N GLU A 259 -21.48 -10.08 -5.08
CA GLU A 259 -21.28 -8.65 -4.83
C GLU A 259 -22.58 -7.97 -4.40
N ASP A 260 -23.72 -8.33 -4.99
CA ASP A 260 -25.03 -7.85 -4.55
C ASP A 260 -25.28 -8.20 -3.08
N MET A 261 -25.04 -9.46 -2.68
CA MET A 261 -25.16 -9.92 -1.29
C MET A 261 -24.17 -9.20 -0.35
N LEU A 262 -22.92 -9.00 -0.78
CA LEU A 262 -21.89 -8.29 0.01
C LEU A 262 -22.25 -6.83 0.23
N GLY A 263 -22.83 -6.17 -0.78
CA GLY A 263 -23.31 -4.80 -0.68
C GLY A 263 -24.32 -4.65 0.46
N GLU A 264 -25.36 -5.48 0.47
CA GLU A 264 -26.37 -5.48 1.52
C GLU A 264 -25.76 -5.72 2.91
N ILE A 265 -24.86 -6.69 3.05
CA ILE A 265 -24.20 -7.00 4.32
C ILE A 265 -23.33 -5.83 4.80
N ARG A 266 -22.56 -5.20 3.91
CA ARG A 266 -21.72 -4.04 4.23
C ARG A 266 -22.56 -2.84 4.66
N ASP A 267 -23.68 -2.59 3.99
CA ASP A 267 -24.59 -1.50 4.33
C ASP A 267 -25.20 -1.69 5.72
N GLU A 268 -25.68 -2.90 6.04
CA GLU A 268 -26.20 -3.22 7.37
C GLU A 268 -25.10 -3.16 8.45
N ALA A 269 -23.89 -3.66 8.15
CA ALA A 269 -22.75 -3.55 9.06
C ALA A 269 -22.38 -2.09 9.36
N GLN A 270 -22.39 -1.21 8.36
CA GLN A 270 -22.15 0.23 8.55
C GLN A 270 -23.22 0.88 9.42
N LYS A 271 -24.51 0.55 9.19
CA LYS A 271 -25.63 1.04 10.02
C LYS A 271 -25.46 0.63 11.48
N LEU A 272 -25.10 -0.63 11.74
CA LEU A 272 -24.86 -1.15 13.09
C LEU A 272 -23.68 -0.46 13.79
N GLN A 273 -22.66 -0.04 13.03
CA GLN A 273 -21.50 0.69 13.53
C GLN A 273 -21.75 2.21 13.68
N GLY A 274 -22.96 2.70 13.35
CA GLY A 274 -23.31 4.12 13.44
C GLY A 274 -22.67 5.00 12.37
N LEU A 275 -22.07 4.42 11.33
CA LEU A 275 -21.55 5.13 10.17
C LEU A 275 -22.74 5.45 9.26
N ARG A 276 -22.99 6.76 9.02
CA ARG A 276 -24.07 7.19 8.12
C ARG A 276 -23.68 6.84 6.68
N SER A 277 -24.55 6.10 6.00
CA SER A 277 -24.40 5.80 4.57
C SER A 277 -24.26 7.10 3.78
N GLY A 278 -23.15 7.24 3.03
CA GLY A 278 -22.96 8.34 2.09
C GLY A 278 -23.86 8.08 0.88
N TYR A 279 -24.77 9.01 0.59
CA TYR A 279 -25.58 8.95 -0.63
C TYR A 279 -24.66 8.98 -1.85
N HIS A 280 -24.78 7.96 -2.70
CA HIS A 280 -24.15 7.88 -4.01
C HIS A 280 -24.64 8.98 -4.95
#